data_AF-A0A482VWW7-F1
#
_entry.id   AF-A0A482VWW7-F1
#
_cell.length_a   1.000
_cell.length_b   1.000
_cell.length_c   1.000
_cell.angle_alpha   90.00
_cell.angle_beta   90.00
_cell.angle_gamma   90.00
#
_symmetry.space_group_name_H-M   'P 1'
#
loop_
_entity.id
_entity.type
_entity.pdbx_description
1 polymer ?
#
loop_
_entity_poly.entity_id
_entity_poly.type
_entity_poly.pdbx_seq_one_letter_code
_entity_poly.pdbx_strand_id
1 'polypeptide(L)'
;METILEQQRRYHEEKERLIDAMVKEMLHKKNTYREAINSDYRLKYLLDRYMTSTDRLIELYEDKDGQRKAEVAALTGPNEFQEFYNRLKQIKDFYRKHPNEISVPMSVEFDELAKARENPTEEMANLVDFTDEEGYGKYLDLHECYEKYINLKGIEKVDYITYLATFEQLYDVPKERKTGEYRKYLLCLIDYLTWFVQRVKPLMDLDNDLQAEVDAVMVQWDSGTVQGWPKETGSALANVGAHLDLSAFSSWEELASLGLDRLKSALMALGLKCGGTLEERAQRLFSTKGKGSLDPSLMTKNKSGKASKEKEQLRQRELACLEAQIY
;
A
#
# COMPACT_ATOMS: atom_id res chain seq x y z
N MET A 1 9.42 -43.28 -8.14
CA MET A 1 8.25 -43.61 -7.29
C MET A 1 8.56 -43.07 -5.92
N GLU A 2 7.99 -41.93 -5.56
CA GLU A 2 8.40 -41.21 -4.34
C GLU A 2 7.37 -41.47 -3.24
N THR A 3 7.75 -42.30 -2.27
CA THR A 3 6.94 -42.52 -1.07
C THR A 3 6.88 -41.25 -0.24
N ILE A 4 5.88 -41.11 0.64
CA ILE A 4 5.70 -39.88 1.43
C ILE A 4 6.91 -39.65 2.32
N LEU A 5 7.46 -40.71 2.93
CA LEU A 5 8.67 -40.60 3.75
C LEU A 5 9.90 -40.17 2.93
N GLU A 6 10.04 -40.63 1.70
CA GLU A 6 11.15 -40.19 0.83
C GLU A 6 10.96 -38.74 0.37
N GLN A 7 9.72 -38.32 0.08
CA GLN A 7 9.41 -36.91 -0.21
C GLN A 7 9.75 -36.02 0.99
N GLN A 8 9.36 -36.43 2.20
CA GLN A 8 9.72 -35.71 3.44
C GLN A 8 11.24 -35.63 3.62
N ARG A 9 11.96 -36.75 3.44
CA ARG A 9 13.43 -36.77 3.52
C ARG A 9 14.05 -35.80 2.51
N ARG A 10 13.55 -35.81 1.26
CA ARG A 10 14.03 -34.94 0.19
C ARG A 10 13.78 -33.46 0.51
N TYR A 11 12.59 -33.10 0.99
CA TYR A 11 12.31 -31.70 1.37
C TYR A 11 13.16 -31.24 2.55
N HIS A 12 13.44 -32.11 3.54
CA HIS A 12 14.39 -31.79 4.62
C HIS A 12 15.81 -31.59 4.09
N GLU A 13 16.29 -32.48 3.19
CA GLU A 13 17.60 -32.32 2.55
C GLU A 13 17.69 -31.02 1.74
N GLU A 14 16.65 -30.70 0.96
CA GLU A 14 16.57 -29.48 0.18
C GLU A 14 16.64 -28.23 1.05
N LYS A 15 15.88 -28.20 2.15
CA LYS A 15 15.90 -27.09 3.11
C LYS A 15 17.28 -26.87 3.71
N GLU A 16 17.96 -27.94 4.13
CA GLU A 16 19.31 -27.84 4.70
C GLU A 16 20.30 -27.28 3.67
N ARG A 17 20.21 -27.75 2.42
CA ARG A 17 21.06 -27.26 1.33
C ARG A 17 20.77 -25.82 0.94
N LEU A 18 19.51 -25.40 0.97
CA LEU A 18 19.11 -24.01 0.75
C LEU A 18 19.69 -23.10 1.83
N ILE A 19 19.65 -23.52 3.11
CA ILE A 19 20.27 -22.78 4.20
C ILE A 19 21.79 -22.65 3.98
N ASP A 20 22.48 -23.75 3.69
CA ASP A 20 23.92 -23.72 3.42
C ASP A 20 24.26 -22.83 2.23
N ALA A 21 23.48 -22.88 1.14
CA ALA A 21 23.65 -22.03 -0.02
C ALA A 21 23.43 -20.54 0.31
N MET A 22 22.39 -20.20 1.08
CA MET A 22 22.14 -18.83 1.54
C MET A 22 23.29 -18.33 2.42
N VAL A 23 23.77 -19.14 3.36
CA VAL A 23 24.91 -18.78 4.22
C VAL A 23 26.17 -18.53 3.39
N LYS A 24 26.48 -19.42 2.44
CA LYS A 24 27.62 -19.26 1.53
C LYS A 24 27.51 -17.99 0.70
N GLU A 25 26.30 -17.66 0.24
CA GLU A 25 26.04 -16.46 -0.54
C GLU A 25 26.18 -15.18 0.30
N MET A 26 25.70 -15.18 1.55
CA MET A 26 25.87 -14.08 2.49
C MET A 26 27.33 -13.85 2.89
N LEU A 27 28.12 -14.92 3.01
CA LEU A 27 29.55 -14.85 3.34
C LEU A 27 30.41 -14.42 2.13
N HIS A 28 29.90 -14.56 0.91
CA HIS A 28 30.65 -14.20 -0.29
C HIS A 28 30.86 -12.68 -0.37
N LYS A 29 32.10 -12.29 -0.69
CA LYS A 29 32.46 -10.86 -0.79
C LYS A 29 31.95 -10.27 -2.11
N LYS A 30 30.98 -9.37 -2.00
CA LYS A 30 30.47 -8.57 -3.13
C LYS A 30 31.42 -7.42 -3.44
N ASN A 31 31.98 -7.38 -4.64
CA ASN A 31 32.97 -6.36 -5.03
C ASN A 31 32.35 -5.15 -5.76
N THR A 32 31.13 -5.28 -6.28
CA THR A 32 30.44 -4.22 -7.03
C THR A 32 29.02 -4.05 -6.51
N TYR A 33 28.44 -2.87 -6.74
CA TYR A 33 27.04 -2.58 -6.38
C TYR A 33 26.06 -3.49 -7.13
N ARG A 34 26.30 -3.71 -8.42
CA ARG A 34 25.55 -4.67 -9.25
C ARG A 34 25.56 -6.08 -8.64
N GLU A 35 26.73 -6.54 -8.20
CA GLU A 35 26.87 -7.87 -7.61
C GLU A 35 26.17 -7.97 -6.25
N ALA A 36 26.10 -6.89 -5.49
CA ALA A 36 25.31 -6.85 -4.26
C ALA A 36 23.82 -7.08 -4.54
N ILE A 37 23.24 -6.37 -5.51
CA ILE A 37 21.84 -6.55 -5.93
C ILE A 37 21.63 -7.98 -6.47
N ASN A 38 22.50 -8.48 -7.35
CA ASN A 38 22.38 -9.84 -7.87
C ASN A 38 22.41 -10.90 -6.78
N SER A 39 23.28 -10.71 -5.79
CA SER A 39 23.34 -11.60 -4.63
C SER A 39 22.05 -11.57 -3.82
N ASP A 40 21.45 -10.40 -3.61
CA ASP A 40 20.17 -10.29 -2.91
C ASP A 40 19.03 -10.97 -3.69
N TYR A 41 19.05 -10.94 -5.03
CA TYR A 41 18.11 -11.70 -5.87
C TYR A 41 18.30 -13.21 -5.77
N ARG A 42 19.56 -13.69 -5.78
CA ARG A 42 19.85 -15.11 -5.57
C ARG A 42 19.39 -15.55 -4.18
N LEU A 43 19.62 -14.73 -3.16
CA LEU A 43 19.13 -14.98 -1.81
C LEU A 43 17.60 -15.03 -1.76
N LYS A 44 16.90 -14.09 -2.42
CA LYS A 44 15.44 -14.13 -2.52
C LYS A 44 14.95 -15.42 -3.15
N TYR A 45 15.54 -15.82 -4.28
CA TYR A 45 15.20 -17.08 -4.95
C TYR A 45 15.38 -18.30 -4.03
N LEU A 46 16.50 -18.37 -3.31
CA LEU A 46 16.76 -19.47 -2.36
C LEU A 46 15.77 -19.45 -1.19
N LEU A 47 15.40 -18.26 -0.69
CA LEU A 47 14.43 -18.09 0.38
C LEU A 47 13.02 -18.50 -0.05
N ASP A 48 12.56 -18.06 -1.22
CA ASP A 48 11.24 -18.39 -1.76
C ASP A 48 11.11 -19.90 -1.98
N ARG A 49 12.17 -20.55 -2.48
CA ARG A 49 12.25 -22.00 -2.59
C ARG A 49 12.22 -22.68 -1.22
N TYR A 50 12.92 -22.13 -0.22
CA TYR A 50 12.91 -22.65 1.15
C TYR A 50 11.52 -22.57 1.80
N MET A 51 10.81 -21.46 1.60
CA MET A 51 9.43 -21.28 2.06
C MET A 51 8.51 -22.29 1.39
N THR A 52 8.58 -22.42 0.06
CA THR A 52 7.78 -23.39 -0.71
C THR A 52 8.01 -24.83 -0.25
N SER A 53 9.27 -25.25 -0.06
CA SER A 53 9.60 -26.59 0.44
C SER A 53 9.13 -26.79 1.88
N THR A 54 9.11 -25.74 2.69
CA THR A 54 8.57 -25.78 4.06
C THR A 54 7.06 -25.94 4.08
N ASP A 55 6.33 -25.21 3.23
CA ASP A 55 4.86 -25.29 3.16
C ASP A 55 4.42 -26.69 2.72
N ARG A 56 5.04 -27.23 1.66
CA ARG A 56 4.78 -28.61 1.21
C ARG A 56 5.08 -29.64 2.29
N LEU A 57 6.15 -29.43 3.04
CA LEU A 57 6.53 -30.32 4.14
C LEU A 57 5.49 -30.27 5.27
N ILE A 58 4.99 -29.08 5.63
CA ILE A 58 3.90 -28.91 6.59
C ILE A 58 2.67 -29.70 6.14
N GLU A 59 2.24 -29.53 4.88
CA GLU A 59 1.09 -30.26 4.32
C GLU A 59 1.26 -31.79 4.42
N LEU A 60 2.45 -32.29 4.13
CA LEU A 60 2.77 -33.73 4.25
C LEU A 60 2.76 -34.23 5.71
N TYR A 61 3.07 -33.37 6.69
CA TYR A 61 3.01 -33.73 8.12
C TYR A 61 1.61 -33.57 8.71
N GLU A 62 0.79 -32.65 8.19
CA GLU A 62 -0.62 -32.52 8.57
C GLU A 62 -1.40 -33.81 8.27
N ASP A 63 -1.02 -34.54 7.21
CA ASP A 63 -1.52 -35.89 6.90
C ASP A 63 -3.06 -35.92 6.82
N LYS A 64 -3.65 -34.93 6.12
CA LYS A 64 -5.10 -34.76 6.00
C LYS A 64 -5.82 -35.99 5.41
N ASP A 65 -5.13 -36.75 4.57
CA ASP A 65 -5.64 -37.96 3.92
C ASP A 65 -5.26 -39.25 4.66
N GLY A 66 -4.45 -39.17 5.73
CA GLY A 66 -3.99 -40.32 6.51
C GLY A 66 -2.99 -41.22 5.78
N GLN A 67 -2.51 -40.84 4.59
CA GLN A 67 -1.63 -41.68 3.79
C GLN A 67 -0.26 -41.86 4.45
N ARG A 68 0.24 -40.84 5.16
CA ARG A 68 1.51 -40.95 5.88
C ARG A 68 1.41 -41.98 7.00
N LYS A 69 0.34 -41.93 7.80
CA LYS A 69 0.08 -42.93 8.85
C LYS A 69 -0.07 -44.33 8.26
N ALA A 70 -0.78 -44.47 7.14
CA ALA A 70 -0.94 -45.75 6.46
C ALA A 70 0.40 -46.31 5.97
N GLU A 71 1.26 -45.46 5.39
CA GLU A 71 2.60 -45.87 4.95
C GLU A 71 3.47 -46.32 6.13
N VAL A 72 3.48 -45.55 7.22
CA VAL A 72 4.24 -45.90 8.44
C VAL A 72 3.74 -47.21 9.05
N ALA A 73 2.42 -47.42 9.07
CA ALA A 73 1.83 -48.65 9.57
C ALA A 73 2.20 -49.86 8.69
N ALA A 74 2.25 -49.68 7.37
CA ALA A 74 2.69 -50.72 6.43
C ALA A 74 4.17 -51.10 6.64
N LEU A 75 5.01 -50.14 7.05
CA LEU A 75 6.42 -50.34 7.38
C LEU A 75 6.69 -50.91 8.77
N THR A 76 5.69 -50.92 9.68
CA THR A 76 5.84 -51.37 11.07
C THR A 76 4.88 -52.54 11.39
N GLY A 77 4.31 -53.16 10.35
CA GLY A 77 3.28 -54.18 10.47
C GLY A 77 3.83 -55.61 10.32
N PRO A 78 3.02 -56.65 10.59
CA PRO A 78 3.46 -58.04 10.54
C PRO A 78 3.95 -58.52 9.15
N ASN A 79 3.67 -57.78 8.07
CA ASN A 79 4.09 -58.09 6.69
C ASN A 79 5.22 -57.20 6.17
N GLU A 80 6.02 -56.59 7.06
CA GLU A 80 7.17 -55.72 6.76
C GLU A 80 8.07 -56.22 5.62
N PHE A 81 8.49 -57.49 5.67
CA PHE A 81 9.37 -58.06 4.65
C PHE A 81 8.74 -58.11 3.26
N GLN A 82 7.45 -58.43 3.17
CA GLN A 82 6.75 -58.49 1.90
C GLN A 82 6.62 -57.10 1.26
N GLU A 83 6.31 -56.08 2.08
CA GLU A 83 6.26 -54.68 1.64
C GLU A 83 7.63 -54.18 1.16
N PHE A 84 8.70 -54.50 1.89
CA PHE A 84 10.07 -54.18 1.47
C PHE A 84 10.42 -54.80 0.10
N TYR A 85 10.14 -56.09 -0.10
CA TYR A 85 10.43 -56.75 -1.38
C TYR A 85 9.58 -56.21 -2.53
N ASN A 86 8.33 -55.81 -2.28
CA ASN A 86 7.48 -55.16 -3.27
C ASN A 86 8.07 -53.81 -3.72
N ARG A 87 8.49 -52.95 -2.77
CA ARG A 87 9.15 -51.68 -3.08
C ARG A 87 10.48 -51.88 -3.80
N LEU A 88 11.29 -52.85 -3.37
CA LEU A 88 12.55 -53.17 -4.03
C LEU A 88 12.33 -53.65 -5.47
N LYS A 89 11.30 -54.47 -5.70
CA LYS A 89 10.93 -54.92 -7.04
C LYS A 89 10.53 -53.73 -7.93
N GLN A 90 9.70 -52.82 -7.42
CA GLN A 90 9.29 -51.62 -8.13
C GLN A 90 10.48 -50.72 -8.50
N ILE A 91 11.45 -50.54 -7.59
CA ILE A 91 12.68 -49.78 -7.86
C ILE A 91 13.49 -50.46 -8.96
N LYS A 92 13.70 -51.78 -8.88
CA LYS A 92 14.41 -52.54 -9.92
C LYS A 92 13.71 -52.45 -11.27
N ASP A 93 12.38 -52.55 -11.30
CA ASP A 93 11.60 -52.44 -12.52
C ASP A 93 11.66 -51.03 -13.13
N PHE A 94 11.71 -49.99 -12.30
CA PHE A 94 11.89 -48.60 -12.75
C PHE A 94 13.23 -48.41 -13.47
N TYR A 95 14.34 -48.80 -12.86
CA TYR A 95 15.67 -48.68 -13.48
C TYR A 95 15.86 -49.62 -14.68
N ARG A 96 15.14 -50.74 -14.71
CA ARG A 96 15.10 -51.61 -15.90
C ARG A 96 14.41 -50.95 -17.09
N LYS A 97 13.37 -50.14 -16.84
CA LYS A 97 12.64 -49.38 -17.87
C LYS A 97 13.37 -48.11 -18.30
N HIS A 98 14.20 -47.54 -17.41
CA HIS A 98 14.96 -46.31 -17.66
C HIS A 98 16.47 -46.55 -17.53
N PRO A 99 17.08 -47.37 -18.42
CA PRO A 99 18.48 -47.78 -18.29
C PRO A 99 19.50 -46.65 -18.51
N ASN A 100 19.09 -45.55 -19.15
CA ASN A 100 19.94 -44.40 -19.43
C ASN A 100 19.62 -43.19 -18.52
N GLU A 101 18.72 -43.34 -17.55
CA GLU A 101 18.37 -42.25 -16.63
C GLU A 101 19.43 -42.17 -15.52
N ILE A 102 20.23 -41.11 -15.56
CA ILE A 102 21.24 -40.84 -14.54
C ILE A 102 20.55 -40.10 -13.39
N SER A 103 20.58 -40.68 -12.19
CA SER A 103 20.15 -39.99 -10.98
C SER A 103 21.16 -38.89 -10.64
N VAL A 104 20.75 -37.63 -10.76
CA VAL A 104 21.56 -36.47 -10.39
C VAL A 104 21.26 -36.15 -8.93
N PRO A 105 22.24 -36.25 -8.02
CA PRO A 105 22.04 -35.84 -6.64
C PRO A 105 21.71 -34.36 -6.53
N MET A 106 20.86 -34.01 -5.57
CA MET A 106 20.47 -32.62 -5.31
C MET A 106 21.69 -31.72 -5.04
N SER A 107 22.78 -32.26 -4.48
CA SER A 107 24.03 -31.51 -4.29
C SER A 107 24.59 -30.90 -5.57
N VAL A 108 24.42 -31.57 -6.71
CA VAL A 108 24.97 -31.12 -8.00
C VAL A 108 24.36 -29.79 -8.42
N GLU A 109 23.06 -29.61 -8.20
CA GLU A 109 22.36 -28.35 -8.49
C GLU A 109 22.96 -27.17 -7.70
N PHE A 110 23.21 -27.36 -6.41
CA PHE A 110 23.81 -26.33 -5.56
C PHE A 110 25.28 -26.05 -5.90
N ASP A 111 26.02 -27.08 -6.33
CA ASP A 111 27.39 -26.92 -6.83
C ASP A 111 27.42 -26.16 -8.16
N GLU A 112 26.44 -26.37 -9.04
CA GLU A 112 26.28 -25.62 -10.29
C GLU A 112 25.91 -24.16 -10.04
N LEU A 113 25.01 -23.88 -9.08
CA LEU A 113 24.71 -22.51 -8.65
C LEU A 113 25.97 -21.78 -8.14
N ALA A 114 26.81 -22.46 -7.37
CA ALA A 114 28.07 -21.90 -6.89
C ALA A 114 29.05 -21.59 -8.03
N LYS A 115 29.17 -22.50 -9.02
CA LYS A 115 30.02 -22.29 -10.21
C LYS A 115 29.50 -21.16 -11.09
N ALA A 116 28.19 -21.08 -11.28
CA ALA A 116 27.56 -20.04 -12.08
C ALA A 116 27.76 -18.65 -11.47
N ARG A 117 27.85 -18.54 -10.14
CA ARG A 117 28.24 -17.29 -9.48
C ARG A 117 29.69 -16.90 -9.77
N GLU A 118 30.61 -17.86 -9.83
CA GLU A 118 32.04 -17.58 -10.09
C GLU A 118 32.29 -17.20 -11.56
N ASN A 119 31.56 -17.81 -12.48
CA ASN A 119 31.63 -17.51 -13.91
C ASN A 119 30.22 -17.24 -14.47
N PRO A 120 29.65 -16.06 -14.19
CA PRO A 120 28.30 -15.72 -14.64
C PRO A 120 28.28 -15.57 -16.16
N THR A 121 27.28 -16.17 -16.79
CA THR A 121 26.91 -15.85 -18.18
C THR A 121 26.38 -14.41 -18.24
N GLU A 122 26.29 -13.84 -19.45
CA GLU A 122 25.80 -12.47 -19.63
C GLU A 122 24.36 -12.31 -19.10
N GLU A 123 23.52 -13.34 -19.24
CA GLU A 123 22.17 -13.40 -18.66
C GLU A 123 22.16 -13.51 -17.13
N MET A 124 23.14 -14.18 -16.53
CA MET A 124 23.26 -14.28 -15.06
C MET A 124 23.97 -13.07 -14.44
N ALA A 125 24.64 -12.25 -15.24
CA ALA A 125 25.28 -11.01 -14.82
C ALA A 125 24.24 -9.89 -14.58
N ASN A 126 23.08 -9.95 -15.24
CA ASN A 126 21.97 -9.03 -15.07
C ASN A 126 20.71 -9.81 -14.70
N LEU A 127 20.52 -10.08 -13.40
CA LEU A 127 19.32 -10.76 -12.91
C LEU A 127 18.09 -9.85 -12.88
N VAL A 128 18.28 -8.54 -13.09
CA VAL A 128 17.26 -7.52 -12.94
C VAL A 128 17.41 -6.49 -14.05
N ASP A 129 16.28 -6.13 -14.65
CA ASP A 129 16.23 -5.07 -15.65
C ASP A 129 16.11 -3.71 -14.96
N PHE A 130 17.07 -2.83 -15.29
CA PHE A 130 17.07 -1.41 -14.99
C PHE A 130 17.29 -0.65 -16.29
N THR A 131 16.82 0.59 -16.35
CA THR A 131 17.18 1.48 -17.46
C THR A 131 18.65 1.90 -17.35
N ASP A 132 19.22 2.37 -18.46
CA ASP A 132 20.60 2.88 -18.47
C ASP A 132 20.77 4.09 -17.53
N GLU A 133 19.75 4.95 -17.46
CA GLU A 133 19.72 6.15 -16.59
C GLU A 133 19.71 5.78 -15.10
N GLU A 134 19.09 4.65 -14.73
CA GLU A 134 19.06 4.13 -13.36
C GLU A 134 20.40 3.51 -12.94
N GLY A 135 21.26 3.16 -13.89
CA GLY A 135 22.60 2.66 -13.62
C GLY A 135 22.62 1.39 -12.75
N TYR A 136 21.68 0.46 -12.98
CA TYR A 136 21.50 -0.76 -12.19
C TYR A 136 21.21 -0.48 -10.70
N GLY A 137 20.23 0.39 -10.45
CA GLY A 137 19.79 0.76 -9.09
C GLY A 137 20.60 1.86 -8.41
N LYS A 138 21.57 2.47 -9.11
CA LYS A 138 22.44 3.51 -8.56
C LYS A 138 21.77 4.88 -8.51
N TYR A 139 20.89 5.15 -9.47
CA TYR A 139 20.22 6.42 -9.66
C TYR A 139 18.72 6.18 -9.86
N LEU A 140 17.92 7.20 -9.54
CA LEU A 140 16.48 7.21 -9.81
C LEU A 140 16.23 8.12 -11.01
N ASP A 141 15.49 7.61 -12.01
CA ASP A 141 14.99 8.41 -13.11
C ASP A 141 13.64 9.03 -12.76
N LEU A 142 13.68 10.25 -12.22
CA LEU A 142 12.47 11.01 -11.88
C LEU A 142 12.00 11.92 -13.03
N HIS A 143 12.51 11.75 -14.26
CA HIS A 143 12.17 12.63 -15.38
C HIS A 143 10.69 12.53 -15.74
N GLU A 144 10.14 11.30 -15.81
CA GLU A 144 8.71 11.09 -16.09
C GLU A 144 7.82 11.71 -15.00
N CYS A 145 8.23 11.59 -13.73
CA CYS A 145 7.51 12.18 -12.60
C CYS A 145 7.54 13.71 -12.66
N TYR A 146 8.69 14.30 -13.00
CA TYR A 146 8.85 15.73 -13.20
C TYR A 146 7.95 16.27 -14.32
N GLU A 147 7.86 15.60 -15.46
CA GLU A 147 6.97 16.02 -16.55
C GLU A 147 5.50 16.06 -16.10
N LYS A 148 5.08 15.11 -15.26
CA LYS A 148 3.72 15.12 -14.68
C LYS A 148 3.56 16.25 -13.67
N TYR A 149 4.59 16.53 -12.87
CA TYR A 149 4.58 17.61 -11.87
C TYR A 149 4.41 19.00 -12.50
N ILE A 150 5.20 19.34 -13.53
CA ILE A 150 5.13 20.65 -14.19
C ILE A 150 3.80 20.90 -14.93
N ASN A 151 3.08 19.83 -15.26
CA ASN A 151 1.77 19.87 -15.90
C ASN A 151 0.61 20.02 -14.88
N LEU A 152 0.89 20.00 -13.57
CA LEU A 152 -0.12 20.21 -12.54
C LEU A 152 -0.67 21.64 -12.60
N LYS A 153 -1.99 21.75 -12.56
CA LYS A 153 -2.67 23.04 -12.66
C LYS A 153 -2.41 23.88 -11.42
N GLY A 154 -1.88 25.08 -11.65
CA GLY A 154 -1.67 26.09 -10.62
C GLY A 154 -0.34 25.99 -9.91
N ILE A 155 0.49 24.98 -10.16
CA ILE A 155 1.85 24.90 -9.60
C ILE A 155 2.80 25.78 -10.43
N GLU A 156 3.78 26.40 -9.77
CA GLU A 156 4.82 27.16 -10.46
C GLU A 156 5.73 26.22 -11.24
N LYS A 157 6.06 26.60 -12.47
CA LYS A 157 6.98 25.80 -13.29
C LYS A 157 8.38 25.94 -12.72
N VAL A 158 8.84 24.88 -12.06
CA VAL A 158 10.21 24.75 -11.56
C VAL A 158 11.06 24.00 -12.58
N ASP A 159 12.37 24.22 -12.55
CA ASP A 159 13.33 23.39 -13.29
C ASP A 159 13.56 22.05 -12.59
N TYR A 160 14.20 21.11 -13.29
CA TYR A 160 14.39 19.74 -12.79
C TYR A 160 15.19 19.70 -11.48
N ILE A 161 16.21 20.56 -11.35
CA ILE A 161 17.06 20.60 -10.15
C ILE A 161 16.25 21.06 -8.93
N THR A 162 15.43 22.10 -9.09
CA THR A 162 14.54 22.55 -8.00
C THR A 162 13.52 21.49 -7.65
N TYR A 163 12.95 20.78 -8.65
CA TYR A 163 12.05 19.66 -8.40
C TYR A 163 12.72 18.58 -7.55
N LEU A 164 13.94 18.15 -7.89
CA LEU A 164 14.68 17.16 -7.10
C LEU A 164 14.99 17.62 -5.67
N ALA A 165 15.08 18.93 -5.43
CA ALA A 165 15.28 19.46 -4.08
C ALA A 165 14.00 19.48 -3.23
N THR A 166 12.81 19.38 -3.86
CA THR A 166 11.52 19.57 -3.19
C THR A 166 10.50 18.45 -3.43
N PHE A 167 10.81 17.40 -4.20
CA PHE A 167 9.83 16.38 -4.59
C PHE A 167 9.27 15.59 -3.39
N GLU A 168 10.06 15.49 -2.31
CA GLU A 168 9.64 14.92 -1.03
C GLU A 168 8.79 15.90 -0.20
N GLN A 169 8.85 17.21 -0.45
CA GLN A 169 8.19 18.26 0.36
C GLN A 169 6.72 18.46 -0.05
N LEU A 170 5.93 17.39 0.00
CA LEU A 170 4.53 17.39 -0.45
C LEU A 170 3.61 18.26 0.44
N TYR A 171 4.03 18.57 1.67
CA TYR A 171 3.31 19.43 2.61
C TYR A 171 3.26 20.90 2.17
N ASP A 172 4.16 21.35 1.30
CA ASP A 172 4.18 22.73 0.78
C ASP A 172 3.15 22.96 -0.34
N VAL A 173 2.62 21.87 -0.92
CA VAL A 173 1.58 21.95 -1.96
C VAL A 173 0.26 22.37 -1.32
N PRO A 174 -0.32 23.53 -1.71
CA PRO A 174 -1.58 24.00 -1.15
C PRO A 174 -2.72 23.01 -1.38
N LYS A 175 -3.60 22.86 -0.38
CA LYS A 175 -4.76 21.97 -0.40
C LYS A 175 -5.62 22.15 -1.66
N GLU A 176 -5.77 23.39 -2.13
CA GLU A 176 -6.58 23.76 -3.30
C GLU A 176 -6.01 23.18 -4.61
N ARG A 177 -4.71 22.88 -4.63
CA ARG A 177 -4.00 22.32 -5.80
C ARG A 177 -3.94 20.79 -5.78
N LYS A 178 -4.28 20.14 -4.66
CA LYS A 178 -4.36 18.67 -4.49
C LYS A 178 -5.59 18.09 -5.18
N THR A 179 -5.64 18.26 -6.50
CA THR A 179 -6.76 17.83 -7.37
C THR A 179 -6.59 16.39 -7.85
N GLY A 180 -7.48 15.92 -8.73
CA GLY A 180 -7.37 14.59 -9.33
C GLY A 180 -6.10 14.37 -10.15
N GLU A 181 -5.53 15.40 -10.78
CA GLU A 181 -4.24 15.28 -11.49
C GLU A 181 -3.06 15.13 -10.53
N TYR A 182 -3.11 15.80 -9.38
CA TYR A 182 -2.13 15.63 -8.32
C TYR A 182 -2.13 14.20 -7.79
N ARG A 183 -3.32 13.60 -7.59
CA ARG A 183 -3.44 12.18 -7.22
C ARG A 183 -2.74 11.27 -8.24
N LYS A 184 -2.92 11.51 -9.54
CA LYS A 184 -2.26 10.71 -10.59
C LYS A 184 -0.74 10.88 -10.56
N TYR A 185 -0.26 12.10 -10.30
CA TYR A 185 1.16 12.35 -10.09
C TYR A 185 1.69 11.56 -8.90
N LEU A 186 1.02 11.61 -7.73
CA LEU A 186 1.42 10.85 -6.54
C LEU A 186 1.47 9.35 -6.82
N LEU A 187 0.43 8.79 -7.45
CA LEU A 187 0.41 7.36 -7.80
C LEU A 187 1.56 7.00 -8.74
N CYS A 188 1.85 7.82 -9.75
CA CYS A 188 2.99 7.59 -10.64
C CYS A 188 4.32 7.59 -9.89
N LEU A 189 4.50 8.52 -8.94
CA LEU A 189 5.72 8.61 -8.14
C LEU A 189 5.83 7.41 -7.19
N ILE A 190 4.76 7.06 -6.49
CA ILE A 190 4.71 5.89 -5.58
C ILE A 190 4.98 4.61 -6.35
N ASP A 191 4.30 4.41 -7.48
CA ASP A 191 4.47 3.22 -8.32
C ASP A 191 5.94 3.09 -8.74
N TYR A 192 6.57 4.18 -9.19
CA TYR A 192 7.98 4.18 -9.58
C TYR A 192 8.92 3.92 -8.40
N LEU A 193 8.77 4.64 -7.29
CA LEU A 193 9.62 4.48 -6.11
C LEU A 193 9.49 3.07 -5.51
N THR A 194 8.28 2.56 -5.41
CA THR A 194 7.99 1.20 -4.93
C THR A 194 8.63 0.16 -5.84
N TRP A 195 8.41 0.29 -7.16
CA TRP A 195 9.00 -0.56 -8.19
C TRP A 195 10.54 -0.56 -8.13
N PHE A 196 11.13 0.60 -7.86
CA PHE A 196 12.57 0.78 -7.78
C PHE A 196 13.13 0.15 -6.49
N VAL A 197 12.52 0.44 -5.33
CA VAL A 197 12.97 -0.10 -4.04
C VAL A 197 12.85 -1.63 -4.01
N GLN A 198 11.76 -2.21 -4.54
CA GLN A 198 11.60 -3.66 -4.65
C GLN A 198 12.69 -4.30 -5.53
N ARG A 199 13.24 -3.58 -6.51
CA ARG A 199 14.35 -4.05 -7.33
C ARG A 199 15.72 -3.84 -6.71
N VAL A 200 15.93 -2.76 -5.98
CA VAL A 200 17.22 -2.52 -5.35
C VAL A 200 17.38 -3.35 -4.07
N LYS A 201 16.27 -3.63 -3.38
CA LYS A 201 16.23 -4.38 -2.12
C LYS A 201 15.14 -5.46 -2.15
N PRO A 202 15.32 -6.54 -2.92
CA PRO A 202 14.31 -7.59 -3.12
C PRO A 202 13.96 -8.39 -1.84
N LEU A 203 14.80 -8.29 -0.80
CA LEU A 203 14.63 -8.90 0.52
C LEU A 203 13.91 -7.99 1.53
N MET A 204 13.62 -6.73 1.17
CA MET A 204 12.91 -5.79 2.03
C MET A 204 11.40 -6.06 1.98
N ASP A 205 10.76 -6.06 3.15
CA ASP A 205 9.31 -6.22 3.28
C ASP A 205 8.61 -4.86 3.14
N LEU A 206 8.70 -4.30 1.93
CA LEU A 206 8.25 -2.94 1.64
C LEU A 206 6.74 -2.77 1.89
N ASP A 207 5.94 -3.80 1.65
CA ASP A 207 4.49 -3.73 1.84
C ASP A 207 4.14 -3.49 3.31
N ASN A 208 4.82 -4.19 4.24
CA ASN A 208 4.63 -3.99 5.67
C ASN A 208 5.15 -2.62 6.14
N ASP A 209 6.30 -2.18 5.62
CA ASP A 209 6.87 -0.87 5.95
C ASP A 209 5.94 0.28 5.49
N LEU A 210 5.44 0.22 4.24
CA LEU A 210 4.48 1.20 3.71
C LEU A 210 3.15 1.17 4.47
N GLN A 211 2.68 -0.01 4.86
CA GLN A 211 1.44 -0.13 5.64
C GLN A 211 1.60 0.50 7.03
N ALA A 212 2.75 0.32 7.67
CA ALA A 212 3.03 0.93 8.97
C ALA A 212 2.98 2.47 8.91
N GLU A 213 3.52 3.07 7.85
CA GLU A 213 3.47 4.53 7.65
C GLU A 213 2.04 5.02 7.38
N VAL A 214 1.27 4.27 6.58
CA VAL A 214 -0.15 4.56 6.35
C VAL A 214 -0.93 4.52 7.67
N ASP A 215 -0.73 3.49 8.49
CA ASP A 215 -1.40 3.33 9.77
C ASP A 215 -1.03 4.47 10.75
N ALA A 216 0.25 4.87 10.78
CA ALA A 216 0.73 6.00 11.57
C ALA A 216 0.02 7.31 11.17
N VAL A 217 -0.10 7.58 9.86
CA VAL A 217 -0.81 8.76 9.37
C VAL A 217 -2.32 8.68 9.64
N MET A 218 -2.93 7.50 9.60
CA MET A 218 -4.35 7.37 9.99
C MET A 218 -4.59 7.77 11.46
N VAL A 219 -3.70 7.39 12.36
CA VAL A 219 -3.77 7.82 13.78
C VAL A 219 -3.59 9.33 13.91
N GLN A 220 -2.62 9.91 13.18
CA GLN A 220 -2.37 11.35 13.17
C GLN A 220 -3.51 12.14 12.51
N TRP A 221 -4.23 11.54 11.57
CA TRP A 221 -5.39 12.15 10.92
C TRP A 221 -6.53 12.34 11.92
N ASP A 222 -6.79 11.33 12.74
CA ASP A 222 -7.81 11.38 13.78
C ASP A 222 -7.46 12.41 14.88
N SER A 223 -6.18 12.53 15.26
CA SER A 223 -5.71 13.60 16.16
C SER A 223 -5.71 14.98 15.48
N GLY A 224 -5.55 15.05 14.15
CA GLY A 224 -5.51 16.28 13.37
C GLY A 224 -4.14 16.94 13.34
N THR A 225 -3.07 16.16 13.48
CA THR A 225 -1.69 16.63 13.53
C THR A 225 -0.92 16.37 12.24
N VAL A 226 -1.58 15.92 11.18
CA VAL A 226 -0.93 15.61 9.89
C VAL A 226 -0.42 16.90 9.23
N GLN A 227 0.88 16.93 8.94
CA GLN A 227 1.55 18.04 8.27
C GLN A 227 0.98 18.22 6.85
N GLY A 228 0.72 19.48 6.45
CA GLY A 228 0.07 19.79 5.16
C GLY A 228 -1.45 19.56 5.13
N TRP A 229 -2.06 19.03 6.21
CA TRP A 229 -3.49 18.79 6.33
C TRP A 229 -4.08 19.34 7.64
N PRO A 230 -4.09 20.67 7.83
CA PRO A 230 -4.67 21.27 9.03
C PRO A 230 -6.17 20.97 9.12
N LYS A 231 -6.66 20.56 10.31
CA LYS A 231 -8.10 20.50 10.58
C LYS A 231 -8.70 21.88 10.31
N GLU A 232 -9.82 21.92 9.57
CA GLU A 232 -10.59 23.15 9.37
C GLU A 232 -11.03 23.70 10.74
N THR A 233 -10.26 24.63 11.31
CA THR A 233 -10.66 25.43 12.48
C THR A 233 -11.65 26.54 12.09
N GLY A 234 -11.89 26.75 10.80
CA GLY A 234 -12.82 27.75 10.27
C GLY A 234 -14.09 27.13 9.71
N SER A 235 -15.21 27.29 10.42
CA SER A 235 -16.59 27.49 9.92
C SER A 235 -17.68 26.93 10.86
N ALA A 236 -17.38 26.72 12.14
CA ALA A 236 -18.45 26.70 13.16
C ALA A 236 -18.98 28.12 13.41
N LEU A 237 -18.13 29.15 13.45
CA LEU A 237 -18.56 30.54 13.68
C LEU A 237 -19.14 31.25 12.44
N ALA A 238 -18.77 30.87 11.21
CA ALA A 238 -19.29 31.54 10.00
C ALA A 238 -20.72 31.11 9.64
N ASN A 239 -21.14 29.93 10.12
CA ASN A 239 -22.47 29.37 9.87
C ASN A 239 -23.44 29.53 11.05
N VAL A 240 -22.93 29.81 12.25
CA VAL A 240 -23.75 30.11 13.43
C VAL A 240 -23.92 31.62 13.48
N GLY A 241 -24.96 32.09 12.81
CA GLY A 241 -25.35 33.50 12.92
C GLY A 241 -25.62 33.92 14.38
N ALA A 242 -25.59 35.22 14.65
CA ALA A 242 -25.84 35.73 15.99
C ALA A 242 -27.34 35.74 16.32
N HIS A 243 -27.74 35.21 17.48
CA HIS A 243 -29.12 35.23 17.92
C HIS A 243 -29.58 36.68 18.15
N LEU A 244 -30.69 37.07 17.53
CA LEU A 244 -31.32 38.38 17.71
C LEU A 244 -32.59 38.19 18.52
N ASP A 245 -32.72 38.93 19.61
CA ASP A 245 -33.98 38.93 20.36
C ASP A 245 -35.04 39.74 19.60
N LEU A 246 -36.07 39.05 19.11
CA LEU A 246 -37.17 39.65 18.35
C LEU A 246 -38.23 40.27 19.26
N SER A 247 -38.18 40.04 20.58
CA SER A 247 -39.15 40.58 21.53
C SER A 247 -39.19 42.11 21.51
N ALA A 248 -38.02 42.74 21.33
CA ALA A 248 -37.79 44.18 21.34
C ALA A 248 -38.31 44.94 20.10
N PHE A 249 -38.71 44.24 19.03
CA PHE A 249 -39.11 44.86 17.76
C PHE A 249 -40.62 44.77 17.55
N SER A 250 -41.28 45.89 17.26
CA SER A 250 -42.74 45.98 17.11
C SER A 250 -43.22 45.69 15.68
N SER A 251 -42.35 45.83 14.69
CA SER A 251 -42.65 45.61 13.27
C SER A 251 -41.45 45.10 12.47
N TRP A 252 -41.67 44.65 11.23
CA TRP A 252 -40.60 44.18 10.36
C TRP A 252 -39.78 45.35 9.76
N GLU A 253 -40.36 46.54 9.67
CA GLU A 253 -39.69 47.77 9.24
C GLU A 253 -38.58 48.18 10.22
N GLU A 254 -38.78 47.97 11.52
CA GLU A 254 -37.73 48.18 12.53
C GLU A 254 -36.58 47.18 12.36
N LEU A 255 -36.86 45.93 11.99
CA LEU A 255 -35.83 44.94 11.68
C LEU A 255 -35.10 45.26 10.37
N ALA A 256 -35.79 45.80 9.37
CA ALA A 256 -35.20 46.28 8.12
C ALA A 256 -34.14 47.37 8.38
N SER A 257 -34.38 48.24 9.37
CA SER A 257 -33.43 49.30 9.75
C SER A 257 -32.08 48.80 10.30
N LEU A 258 -32.00 47.53 10.74
CA LEU A 258 -30.76 46.90 11.23
C LEU A 258 -29.76 46.57 10.12
N GLY A 259 -30.18 46.66 8.86
CA GLY A 259 -29.34 46.42 7.70
C GLY A 259 -29.18 44.94 7.32
N LEU A 260 -28.65 44.75 6.12
CA LEU A 260 -28.64 43.46 5.42
C LEU A 260 -27.78 42.41 6.13
N ASP A 261 -26.67 42.81 6.73
CA ASP A 261 -25.72 41.92 7.41
C ASP A 261 -26.27 41.40 8.75
N ARG A 262 -26.96 42.25 9.53
CA ARG A 262 -27.57 41.85 10.80
C ARG A 262 -28.72 40.87 10.58
N LEU A 263 -29.56 41.14 9.56
CA LEU A 263 -30.65 40.25 9.16
C LEU A 263 -30.16 38.91 8.63
N LYS A 264 -29.09 38.92 7.81
CA LYS A 264 -28.46 37.70 7.31
C LYS A 264 -27.93 36.87 8.49
N SER A 265 -27.24 37.50 9.44
CA SER A 265 -26.74 36.83 10.64
C SER A 265 -27.87 36.20 11.47
N ALA A 266 -28.94 36.94 11.78
CA ALA A 266 -30.06 36.42 12.55
C ALA A 266 -30.83 35.29 11.83
N LEU A 267 -31.00 35.36 10.50
CA LEU A 267 -31.61 34.29 9.71
C LEU A 267 -30.76 33.02 9.67
N MET A 268 -29.43 33.15 9.59
CA MET A 268 -28.49 32.03 9.68
C MET A 268 -28.52 31.38 11.07
N ALA A 269 -28.64 32.17 12.14
CA ALA A 269 -28.77 31.69 13.51
C ALA A 269 -29.98 30.75 13.70
N LEU A 270 -31.07 31.01 12.95
CA LEU A 270 -32.32 30.25 12.98
C LEU A 270 -32.40 29.17 11.88
N GLY A 271 -31.35 28.98 11.07
CA GLY A 271 -31.31 27.99 9.98
C GLY A 271 -32.21 28.33 8.77
N LEU A 272 -32.67 29.58 8.66
CA LEU A 272 -33.61 30.05 7.65
C LEU A 272 -32.91 30.52 6.36
N LYS A 273 -33.63 30.45 5.25
CA LYS A 273 -33.13 30.97 3.96
C LYS A 273 -32.82 32.47 4.04
N CYS A 274 -31.63 32.85 3.56
CA CYS A 274 -31.14 34.23 3.58
C CYS A 274 -31.30 34.96 2.23
N GLY A 275 -31.99 34.38 1.25
CA GLY A 275 -32.22 34.99 -0.08
C GLY A 275 -33.34 36.04 -0.05
N GLY A 276 -33.36 36.93 -1.06
CA GLY A 276 -34.38 37.96 -1.21
C GLY A 276 -33.92 39.37 -0.85
N THR A 277 -34.82 40.34 -1.03
CA THR A 277 -34.61 41.76 -0.69
C THR A 277 -34.47 41.95 0.81
N LEU A 278 -33.99 43.12 1.23
CA LEU A 278 -33.84 43.46 2.65
C LEU A 278 -35.19 43.35 3.41
N GLU A 279 -36.28 43.77 2.77
CA GLU A 279 -37.64 43.69 3.29
C GLU A 279 -38.11 42.24 3.45
N GLU A 280 -37.89 41.39 2.43
CA GLU A 280 -38.25 39.98 2.48
C GLU A 280 -37.50 39.22 3.59
N ARG A 281 -36.25 39.59 3.85
CA ARG A 281 -35.46 39.03 4.97
C ARG A 281 -36.00 39.47 6.32
N ALA A 282 -36.34 40.75 6.47
CA ALA A 282 -36.91 41.30 7.69
C ALA A 282 -38.29 40.70 7.99
N GLN A 283 -39.17 40.58 6.99
CA GLN A 283 -40.47 39.93 7.12
C GLN A 283 -40.34 38.44 7.49
N ARG A 284 -39.40 37.73 6.87
CA ARG A 284 -39.13 36.32 7.18
C ARG A 284 -38.65 36.14 8.62
N LEU A 285 -37.73 36.99 9.08
CA LEU A 285 -37.24 36.98 10.46
C LEU A 285 -38.33 37.39 11.45
N PHE A 286 -39.16 38.38 11.13
CA PHE A 286 -40.28 38.79 11.98
C PHE A 286 -41.35 37.69 12.09
N SER A 287 -41.58 36.94 11.00
CA SER A 287 -42.57 35.86 10.95
C SER A 287 -42.31 34.71 11.93
N THR A 288 -41.09 34.63 12.48
CA THR A 288 -40.68 33.64 13.48
C THR A 288 -40.84 34.15 14.91
N LYS A 289 -41.19 35.42 15.12
CA LYS A 289 -41.46 36.01 16.45
C LYS A 289 -42.64 35.28 17.11
N GLY A 290 -42.40 34.70 18.29
CA GLY A 290 -43.44 34.06 19.11
C GLY A 290 -43.94 32.70 18.60
N LYS A 291 -43.31 32.10 17.57
CA LYS A 291 -43.68 30.76 17.06
C LYS A 291 -42.72 29.70 17.61
N GLY A 292 -43.27 28.67 18.24
CA GLY A 292 -42.50 27.53 18.76
C GLY A 292 -42.12 26.47 17.70
N SER A 293 -42.75 26.49 16.52
CA SER A 293 -42.46 25.59 15.39
C SER A 293 -42.35 26.40 14.10
N LEU A 294 -41.28 26.16 13.35
CA LEU A 294 -40.95 26.87 12.12
C LEU A 294 -41.30 26.01 10.90
N ASP A 295 -41.80 26.64 9.84
CA ASP A 295 -42.19 25.96 8.60
C ASP A 295 -40.95 25.31 7.93
N PRO A 296 -40.95 23.98 7.70
CA PRO A 296 -39.87 23.26 7.02
C PRO A 296 -39.52 23.80 5.63
N SER A 297 -40.43 24.51 4.94
CA SER A 297 -40.20 25.14 3.64
C SER A 297 -39.23 26.34 3.71
N LEU A 298 -39.16 27.00 4.87
CA LEU A 298 -38.31 28.16 5.12
C LEU A 298 -36.89 27.79 5.58
N MET A 299 -36.70 26.53 5.95
CA MET A 299 -35.41 25.99 6.41
C MET A 299 -34.44 25.71 5.25
N THR A 300 -33.16 25.81 5.55
CA THR A 300 -32.07 25.43 4.64
C THR A 300 -31.94 23.90 4.53
N LYS A 301 -31.90 23.36 3.30
CA LYS A 301 -31.70 21.91 3.07
C LYS A 301 -30.22 21.57 3.21
N ASN A 302 -29.74 21.26 4.43
CA ASN A 302 -28.32 20.96 4.70
C ASN A 302 -27.86 19.53 4.34
N LYS A 303 -28.74 18.64 3.85
CA LYS A 303 -28.39 17.23 3.60
C LYS A 303 -27.43 17.01 2.41
N SER A 304 -27.47 17.83 1.36
CA SER A 304 -26.57 17.70 0.20
C SER A 304 -25.13 18.12 0.51
N GLY A 305 -24.95 19.13 1.36
CA GLY A 305 -23.63 19.60 1.79
C GLY A 305 -22.90 18.61 2.70
N LYS A 306 -23.62 17.87 3.55
CA LYS A 306 -23.02 16.90 4.47
C LYS A 306 -22.39 15.71 3.74
N ALA A 307 -23.12 15.08 2.81
CA ALA A 307 -22.60 13.98 2.00
C ALA A 307 -21.43 14.42 1.10
N SER A 308 -21.47 15.65 0.56
CA SER A 308 -20.35 16.21 -0.19
C SER A 308 -19.12 16.45 0.69
N LYS A 309 -19.31 16.89 1.95
CA LYS A 309 -18.22 17.13 2.88
C LYS A 309 -17.58 15.84 3.38
N GLU A 310 -18.36 14.79 3.63
CA GLU A 310 -17.86 13.45 3.97
C GLU A 310 -17.05 12.84 2.82
N LYS A 311 -17.55 12.96 1.57
CA LYS A 311 -16.82 12.49 0.38
C LYS A 311 -15.50 13.23 0.17
N GLU A 312 -15.50 14.53 0.43
CA GLU A 312 -14.31 15.37 0.33
C GLU A 312 -13.29 15.02 1.43
N GLN A 313 -13.74 14.80 2.68
CA GLN A 313 -12.87 14.33 3.76
C GLN A 313 -12.25 12.96 3.47
N LEU A 314 -13.02 12.03 2.89
CA LEU A 314 -12.50 10.73 2.49
C LEU A 314 -11.40 10.88 1.42
N ARG A 315 -11.63 11.71 0.41
CA ARG A 315 -10.63 12.00 -0.62
C ARG A 315 -9.36 12.61 -0.06
N GLN A 316 -9.48 13.54 0.90
CA GLN A 316 -8.33 14.18 1.54
C GLN A 316 -7.55 13.19 2.40
N ARG A 317 -8.26 12.30 3.11
CA ARG A 317 -7.64 11.20 3.86
C ARG A 317 -6.87 10.25 2.95
N GLU A 318 -7.45 9.85 1.82
CA GLU A 318 -6.77 9.02 0.82
C GLU A 318 -5.49 9.70 0.30
N LEU A 319 -5.56 10.99 -0.02
CA LEU A 319 -4.38 11.74 -0.47
C LEU A 319 -3.29 11.83 0.61
N ALA A 320 -3.66 12.04 1.87
CA ALA A 320 -2.70 12.05 2.97
C ALA A 320 -2.00 10.69 3.14
N CYS A 321 -2.72 9.58 2.95
CA CYS A 321 -2.12 8.25 2.98
C CYS A 321 -1.15 8.02 1.80
N LEU A 322 -1.47 8.54 0.61
CA LEU A 322 -0.55 8.47 -0.53
C LEU A 322 0.71 9.32 -0.31
N GLU A 323 0.57 10.52 0.26
CA GLU A 323 1.72 11.35 0.62
C GLU A 323 2.60 10.67 1.67
N ALA A 324 2.00 9.96 2.64
CA ALA A 324 2.71 9.18 3.65
C ALA A 324 3.64 8.13 3.05
N GLN A 325 3.23 7.47 1.97
CA GLN A 325 4.02 6.44 1.30
C GLN A 325 5.25 6.99 0.56
N ILE A 326 5.30 8.30 0.29
CA ILE A 326 6.42 8.95 -0.41
C ILE A 326 7.46 9.47 0.59
N TYR A 327 7.04 9.89 1.79
CA TYR A 327 7.93 10.35 2.87
C TYR A 327 8.78 9.20 3.42
#